data_AF-A0A3M1D8G7-F1
#
_entry.id   AF-A0A3M1D8G7-F1
#
_cell.length_a   1.000
_cell.length_b   1.000
_cell.length_c   1.000
_cell.angle_alpha   90.00
_cell.angle_beta   90.00
_cell.angle_gamma   90.00
#
_symmetry.space_group_name_H-M   'P 1'
#
loop_
_entity.id
_entity.type
_entity.pdbx_description
1 polymer ?
#
loop_
_entity_poly.entity_id
_entity_poly.type
_entity_poly.pdbx_seq_one_letter_code
_entity_poly.pdbx_strand_id
1 'polypeptide(L)'
;LPAWASFTPGPDGDLLTPQAIAAAAAEAARRGAAAVFVNCLPPGRAMEWLRPLLDLGLDVPVGIYANAGHASEGLGWGADPVAAGERYADLAEGWVEAGAAIVGSCCGTGPETIAALHRRFSGAADPAGPRPPQQPLPSR
;
A
#
# COMPACT_ATOMS: atom_id res chain seq x y z
N LEU A 1 -20.64 -5.11 7.71
CA LEU A 1 -19.56 -4.08 7.67
C LEU A 1 -19.00 -4.07 6.26
N PRO A 2 -18.55 -2.92 5.71
CA PRO A 2 -17.83 -2.92 4.43
C PRO A 2 -16.56 -3.77 4.55
N ALA A 3 -16.26 -4.55 3.52
CA ALA A 3 -15.07 -5.39 3.47
C ALA A 3 -14.16 -4.93 2.32
N TRP A 4 -12.86 -4.93 2.53
CA TRP A 4 -11.85 -4.65 1.51
C TRP A 4 -11.15 -5.96 1.13
N ALA A 5 -10.75 -6.10 -0.13
CA ALA A 5 -10.04 -7.28 -0.62
C ALA A 5 -8.67 -6.87 -1.17
N SER A 6 -7.61 -7.54 -0.70
CA SER A 6 -6.25 -7.29 -1.17
C SER A 6 -5.62 -8.60 -1.64
N PHE A 7 -4.86 -8.51 -2.72
CA PHE A 7 -4.24 -9.66 -3.37
C PHE A 7 -2.75 -9.43 -3.47
N THR A 8 -1.97 -10.51 -3.33
CA THR A 8 -0.52 -10.43 -3.35
C THR A 8 0.06 -11.31 -4.46
N PRO A 9 1.01 -10.81 -5.24
CA PRO A 9 1.83 -11.62 -6.12
C PRO A 9 3.03 -12.25 -5.38
N GLY A 10 3.09 -12.14 -4.05
CA GLY A 10 4.22 -12.58 -3.24
C GLY A 10 5.34 -11.53 -3.15
N PRO A 11 6.26 -11.70 -2.20
CA PRO A 11 7.29 -10.70 -1.88
C PRO A 11 8.24 -10.41 -3.06
N ASP A 12 8.37 -11.35 -4.00
CA ASP A 12 9.19 -11.23 -5.22
C ASP A 12 8.36 -10.94 -6.48
N GLY A 13 7.03 -11.03 -6.39
CA GLY A 13 6.10 -10.79 -7.49
C GLY A 13 6.04 -11.94 -8.51
N ASP A 14 6.02 -13.19 -8.06
CA ASP A 14 6.06 -14.40 -8.90
C ASP A 14 5.03 -15.47 -8.53
N LEU A 15 4.17 -15.23 -7.53
CA LEU A 15 3.16 -16.19 -7.07
C LEU A 15 1.98 -16.34 -8.04
N LEU A 16 1.60 -15.25 -8.71
CA LEU A 16 0.48 -15.18 -9.64
C LEU A 16 0.89 -14.35 -10.86
N THR A 17 -0.03 -14.12 -11.80
CA THR A 17 0.16 -13.18 -12.91
C THR A 17 -0.65 -11.90 -12.67
N PRO A 18 -0.25 -10.75 -13.25
CA PRO A 18 -1.01 -9.51 -13.09
C PRO A 18 -2.47 -9.65 -13.54
N GLN A 19 -2.72 -10.42 -14.60
CA GLN A 19 -4.07 -10.69 -15.10
C GLN A 19 -4.89 -11.56 -14.15
N ALA A 20 -4.26 -12.55 -13.48
CA ALA A 20 -4.95 -13.37 -12.49
C ALA A 20 -5.37 -12.54 -11.27
N ILE A 21 -4.49 -11.65 -10.79
CA ILE A 21 -4.82 -10.74 -9.69
C ILE A 21 -5.90 -9.74 -10.10
N ALA A 22 -5.83 -9.16 -11.30
CA ALA A 22 -6.87 -8.26 -11.81
C ALA A 22 -8.24 -8.95 -11.90
N ALA A 23 -8.29 -10.19 -12.41
CA ALA A 23 -9.53 -10.97 -12.46
C ALA A 23 -10.11 -11.24 -11.07
N ALA A 24 -9.26 -11.57 -10.09
CA ALA A 24 -9.69 -11.78 -8.71
C ALA A 24 -10.20 -10.48 -8.05
N ALA A 25 -9.56 -9.34 -8.34
CA ALA A 25 -10.00 -8.03 -7.87
C ALA A 25 -11.36 -7.64 -8.46
N ALA A 26 -11.56 -7.83 -9.77
CA ALA A 26 -12.85 -7.60 -10.43
C ALA A 26 -13.97 -8.44 -9.80
N GLU A 27 -13.69 -9.73 -9.55
CA GLU A 27 -14.65 -10.63 -8.92
C GLU A 27 -14.96 -10.25 -7.46
N ALA A 28 -13.97 -9.79 -6.70
CA ALA A 28 -14.17 -9.30 -5.35
C ALA A 28 -15.04 -8.03 -5.33
N ALA A 29 -14.78 -7.07 -6.22
CA ALA A 29 -15.61 -5.89 -6.38
C ALA A 29 -17.06 -6.26 -6.73
N ARG A 30 -17.25 -7.18 -7.69
CA ARG A 30 -18.58 -7.70 -8.07
C ARG A 30 -19.32 -8.37 -6.91
N ARG A 31 -18.60 -8.95 -5.95
CA ARG A 31 -19.15 -9.57 -4.73
C ARG A 31 -19.36 -8.58 -3.58
N GLY A 32 -19.10 -7.29 -3.79
CA GLY A 32 -19.37 -6.24 -2.81
C GLY A 32 -18.17 -5.83 -1.96
N ALA A 33 -16.94 -6.12 -2.40
CA ALA A 33 -15.77 -5.48 -1.79
C ALA A 33 -15.85 -3.95 -2.01
N ALA A 34 -15.70 -3.18 -0.93
CA ALA A 34 -15.80 -1.72 -0.95
C ALA A 34 -14.53 -1.04 -1.48
N ALA A 35 -13.42 -1.78 -1.61
CA ALA A 35 -12.17 -1.37 -2.25
C ALA A 35 -11.34 -2.62 -2.55
N VAL A 36 -10.47 -2.53 -3.55
CA VAL A 36 -9.56 -3.60 -3.96
C VAL A 36 -8.11 -3.14 -4.01
N PHE A 37 -7.18 -4.04 -3.71
CA PHE A 37 -5.78 -3.68 -3.54
C PHE A 37 -4.85 -4.73 -4.12
N VAL A 38 -3.63 -4.29 -4.42
CA VAL A 38 -2.47 -5.18 -4.50
C VAL A 38 -1.47 -4.87 -3.39
N ASN A 39 -0.89 -5.90 -2.78
CA ASN A 39 0.04 -5.72 -1.66
C ASN A 39 1.19 -6.73 -1.57
N CYS A 40 2.13 -6.44 -0.66
CA CYS A 40 3.25 -7.32 -0.32
C CYS A 40 4.04 -7.77 -1.55
N LEU A 41 4.38 -6.80 -2.38
CA LEU A 41 5.11 -6.94 -3.65
C LEU A 41 6.31 -5.99 -3.65
N PRO A 42 7.36 -6.25 -4.48
CA PRO A 42 8.51 -5.36 -4.57
C PRO A 42 8.09 -3.97 -5.05
N PRO A 43 8.50 -2.88 -4.37
CA PRO A 43 8.07 -1.54 -4.72
C PRO A 43 8.51 -1.13 -6.14
N GLY A 44 9.67 -1.60 -6.60
CA GLY A 44 10.14 -1.40 -7.99
C GLY A 44 9.28 -2.10 -9.07
N ARG A 45 8.45 -3.08 -8.71
CA ARG A 45 7.52 -3.77 -9.62
C ARG A 45 6.07 -3.31 -9.44
N ALA A 46 5.80 -2.35 -8.56
CA ALA A 46 4.45 -1.94 -8.20
C ALA A 46 3.52 -1.62 -9.37
N MET A 47 4.03 -0.89 -10.36
CA MET A 47 3.24 -0.49 -11.53
C MET A 47 2.81 -1.67 -12.40
N GLU A 48 3.59 -2.75 -12.46
CA GLU A 48 3.25 -3.98 -13.17
C GLU A 48 1.94 -4.58 -12.66
N TRP A 49 1.68 -4.44 -11.36
CA TRP A 49 0.53 -5.02 -10.69
C TRP A 49 -0.63 -4.04 -10.49
N LEU A 50 -0.33 -2.78 -10.25
CA LEU A 50 -1.34 -1.75 -10.04
C LEU A 50 -2.08 -1.43 -11.35
N ARG A 51 -1.36 -1.31 -12.47
CA ARG A 51 -1.95 -0.83 -13.73
C ARG A 51 -3.09 -1.73 -14.24
N PRO A 52 -2.96 -3.06 -14.24
CA PRO A 52 -4.06 -3.94 -14.64
C PRO A 52 -5.31 -3.82 -13.77
N LEU A 53 -5.19 -3.44 -12.48
CA LEU A 53 -6.35 -3.19 -11.63
C LEU A 53 -7.04 -1.88 -11.99
N LEU A 54 -6.25 -0.83 -12.28
CA LEU A 54 -6.77 0.48 -12.67
C LEU A 54 -7.48 0.41 -14.03
N ASP A 55 -6.91 -0.33 -14.99
CA ASP A 55 -7.47 -0.48 -16.34
C ASP A 55 -8.85 -1.18 -16.35
N LEU A 56 -9.26 -1.84 -15.25
CA LEU A 56 -10.60 -2.42 -15.11
C LEU A 56 -11.71 -1.35 -15.00
N GLY A 57 -11.38 -0.12 -14.60
CA GLY A 57 -12.36 0.96 -14.42
C GLY A 57 -13.45 0.64 -13.40
N LEU A 58 -13.08 0.00 -12.28
CA LEU A 58 -14.03 -0.39 -11.22
C LEU A 58 -14.62 0.84 -10.52
N ASP A 59 -15.90 0.74 -10.12
CA ASP A 59 -16.60 1.77 -9.34
C ASP A 59 -16.15 1.85 -7.86
N VAL A 60 -15.15 1.06 -7.47
CA VAL A 60 -14.59 1.02 -6.11
C VAL A 60 -13.13 1.47 -6.11
N PRO A 61 -12.63 2.09 -5.03
CA PRO A 61 -11.24 2.49 -4.93
C PRO A 61 -10.27 1.31 -5.18
N VAL A 62 -9.27 1.57 -6.02
CA VAL A 62 -8.10 0.69 -6.20
C VAL A 62 -6.96 1.26 -5.39
N GLY A 63 -6.28 0.42 -4.60
CA GLY A 63 -5.14 0.83 -3.79
C GLY A 63 -3.94 -0.10 -3.88
N ILE A 64 -2.83 0.33 -3.27
CA ILE A 64 -1.58 -0.41 -3.24
C ILE A 64 -0.82 -0.19 -1.93
N TYR A 65 -0.18 -1.25 -1.43
CA TYR A 65 0.78 -1.14 -0.33
C TYR A 65 1.90 -2.19 -0.47
N ALA A 66 3.02 -1.74 -1.04
CA ALA A 66 4.20 -2.55 -1.32
C ALA A 66 5.00 -2.88 -0.05
N ASN A 67 5.90 -3.86 -0.15
CA ASN A 67 6.90 -4.11 0.88
C ASN A 67 8.11 -3.16 0.71
N ALA A 68 9.11 -3.28 1.57
CA ALA A 68 10.36 -2.52 1.47
C ALA A 68 11.39 -3.09 0.46
N GLY A 69 11.01 -4.10 -0.33
CA GLY A 69 11.92 -4.81 -1.22
C GLY A 69 13.09 -5.47 -0.47
N HIS A 70 14.23 -5.56 -1.15
CA HIS A 70 15.49 -6.04 -0.56
C HIS A 70 16.17 -4.94 0.26
N ALA A 71 16.98 -5.33 1.25
CA ALA A 71 17.73 -4.37 2.07
C ALA A 71 18.62 -3.43 1.24
N SER A 72 19.12 -3.89 0.09
CA SER A 72 19.91 -3.09 -0.86
C SER A 72 19.14 -1.93 -1.49
N GLU A 73 17.82 -1.99 -1.52
CA GLU A 73 16.96 -0.92 -2.05
C GLU A 73 16.85 0.25 -1.07
N GLY A 74 17.22 0.04 0.21
CA GLY A 74 17.26 1.12 1.21
C GLY A 74 15.90 1.73 1.53
N LEU A 75 14.82 0.95 1.37
CA LEU A 75 13.43 1.33 1.65
C LEU A 75 12.92 0.76 3.00
N GLY A 76 13.78 0.06 3.74
CA GLY A 76 13.45 -0.58 5.01
C GLY A 76 14.57 -1.49 5.50
N TRP A 77 14.23 -2.53 6.27
CA TRP A 77 15.15 -3.60 6.71
C TRP A 77 16.49 -3.11 7.31
N GLY A 78 16.45 -2.09 8.17
CA GLY A 78 17.63 -1.55 8.84
C GLY A 78 18.27 -0.34 8.14
N ALA A 79 17.71 0.12 7.01
CA ALA A 79 17.99 1.45 6.50
C ALA A 79 17.57 2.54 7.51
N ASP A 80 18.14 3.75 7.35
CA ASP A 80 17.67 4.93 8.10
C ASP A 80 16.15 5.11 7.88
N PRO A 81 15.31 5.02 8.94
CA PRO A 81 13.86 4.97 8.78
C PRO A 81 13.26 6.20 8.12
N VAL A 82 13.84 7.39 8.35
CA VAL A 82 13.33 8.65 7.79
C VAL A 82 13.65 8.71 6.29
N ALA A 83 14.90 8.47 5.90
CA ALA A 83 15.29 8.46 4.49
C ALA A 83 14.59 7.34 3.70
N ALA A 84 14.44 6.16 4.30
CA ALA A 84 13.68 5.05 3.72
C ALA A 84 12.20 5.42 3.50
N GLY A 85 11.59 6.09 4.47
CA GLY A 85 10.21 6.58 4.36
C GLY A 85 10.02 7.57 3.22
N GLU A 86 10.92 8.55 3.07
CA GLU A 86 10.86 9.53 1.98
C GLU A 86 11.02 8.86 0.60
N ARG A 87 11.99 7.96 0.43
CA ARG A 87 12.16 7.21 -0.82
C ARG A 87 10.94 6.37 -1.17
N TYR A 88 10.32 5.75 -0.17
CA TYR A 88 9.08 5.01 -0.39
C TYR A 88 7.93 5.95 -0.80
N ALA A 89 7.84 7.14 -0.19
CA ALA A 89 6.85 8.15 -0.56
C ALA A 89 7.04 8.66 -2.00
N ASP A 90 8.28 8.78 -2.48
CA ASP A 90 8.58 9.11 -3.88
C ASP A 90 8.06 8.04 -4.84
N LEU A 91 8.20 6.76 -4.50
CA LEU A 91 7.63 5.66 -5.30
C LEU A 91 6.10 5.69 -5.27
N ALA A 92 5.52 5.96 -4.10
CA ALA A 92 4.08 6.05 -3.91
C ALA A 92 3.45 7.21 -4.70
N GLU A 93 4.18 8.29 -4.95
CA GLU A 93 3.70 9.42 -5.75
C GLU A 93 3.34 8.97 -7.16
N GLY A 94 4.19 8.15 -7.80
CA GLY A 94 3.89 7.55 -9.10
C GLY A 94 2.67 6.62 -9.08
N TRP A 95 2.37 5.97 -7.95
CA TRP A 95 1.17 5.12 -7.82
C TRP A 95 -0.10 5.97 -7.72
N VAL A 96 -0.05 7.06 -6.96
CA VAL A 96 -1.16 8.03 -6.84
C VAL A 96 -1.41 8.71 -8.18
N GLU A 97 -0.37 9.18 -8.87
CA GLU A 97 -0.45 9.76 -10.22
C GLU A 97 -1.07 8.80 -11.23
N ALA A 98 -0.81 7.50 -11.11
CA ALA A 98 -1.43 6.48 -11.95
C ALA A 98 -2.92 6.25 -11.65
N GLY A 99 -3.41 6.65 -10.47
CA GLY A 99 -4.81 6.53 -10.06
C GLY A 99 -5.05 5.68 -8.82
N ALA A 100 -4.03 5.28 -8.06
CA ALA A 100 -4.24 4.64 -6.77
C ALA A 100 -4.94 5.62 -5.80
N ALA A 101 -6.12 5.24 -5.33
CA ALA A 101 -6.92 6.06 -4.43
C ALA A 101 -6.51 5.89 -2.96
N ILE A 102 -5.87 4.77 -2.60
CA ILE A 102 -5.44 4.46 -1.24
C ILE A 102 -4.04 3.85 -1.32
N VAL A 103 -3.10 4.45 -0.59
CA VAL A 103 -1.71 3.98 -0.51
C VAL A 103 -1.33 3.70 0.94
N GLY A 104 -0.58 2.62 1.15
CA GLY A 104 0.02 2.28 2.44
C GLY A 104 1.38 1.60 2.27
N SER A 105 1.80 0.86 3.29
CA SER A 105 3.02 0.07 3.28
C SER A 105 2.84 -1.31 3.90
N CYS A 106 3.77 -2.22 3.62
CA CYS A 106 3.71 -3.63 4.03
C CYS A 106 5.02 -4.05 4.73
N CYS A 107 5.45 -5.30 4.54
CA CYS A 107 6.61 -5.88 5.22
C CYS A 107 7.88 -5.05 5.03
N GLY A 108 8.67 -4.93 6.11
CA GLY A 108 9.97 -4.26 6.09
C GLY A 108 9.93 -2.74 6.23
N THR A 109 8.74 -2.13 6.17
CA THR A 109 8.54 -0.69 6.40
C THR A 109 8.28 -0.37 7.88
N GLY A 110 8.34 0.91 8.23
CA GLY A 110 8.12 1.41 9.60
C GLY A 110 7.11 2.56 9.69
N PRO A 111 6.80 3.03 10.91
CA PRO A 111 5.95 4.21 11.14
C PRO A 111 6.41 5.45 10.38
N GLU A 112 7.72 5.61 10.17
CA GLU A 112 8.32 6.72 9.43
C GLU A 112 7.90 6.71 7.95
N THR A 113 7.71 5.53 7.36
CA THR A 113 7.12 5.38 6.02
C THR A 113 5.70 5.92 5.99
N ILE A 114 4.86 5.55 6.96
CA ILE A 114 3.49 6.07 7.05
C ILE A 114 3.48 7.59 7.29
N ALA A 115 4.40 8.10 8.12
CA ALA A 115 4.54 9.54 8.35
C ALA A 115 4.96 10.29 7.09
N ALA A 116 5.86 9.74 6.28
CA ALA A 116 6.27 10.30 5.00
C ALA A 116 5.11 10.29 3.98
N LEU A 117 4.40 9.16 3.83
CA LEU A 117 3.20 9.07 3.00
C LEU A 117 2.14 10.09 3.43
N HIS A 118 1.89 10.22 4.73
CA HIS A 118 0.95 11.20 5.26
C HIS A 118 1.39 12.63 4.91
N ARG A 119 2.65 13.01 5.16
CA ARG A 119 3.16 14.34 4.78
C ARG A 119 3.04 14.62 3.28
N ARG A 120 3.30 13.62 2.43
CA ARG A 120 3.25 13.75 0.97
C ARG A 120 1.84 13.97 0.45
N PHE A 121 0.86 13.21 0.96
CA PHE A 121 -0.49 13.15 0.36
C PHE A 121 -1.59 13.79 1.20
N SER A 122 -1.34 14.12 2.47
CA SER A 122 -2.26 14.87 3.31
C SER A 122 -1.80 16.33 3.33
N GLY A 123 -2.35 17.16 2.44
CA GLY A 123 -1.98 18.57 2.32
C GLY A 123 -1.95 19.27 3.70
N ALA A 124 -0.78 19.76 4.10
CA ALA A 124 -0.47 20.60 5.26
C ALA A 124 -1.55 20.68 6.38
N ALA A 125 -1.65 19.64 7.21
CA ALA A 125 -2.05 19.77 8.60
C ALA A 125 -1.28 18.73 9.43
N ASP A 126 -0.56 19.20 10.45
CA ASP A 126 0.21 18.39 11.38
C ASP A 126 -0.69 17.38 12.13
N PRO A 127 -0.47 16.06 12.02
CA PRO A 127 -1.27 15.06 12.73
C PRO A 127 -0.87 14.88 14.19
N ALA A 128 0.15 15.58 14.71
CA ALA A 128 0.53 15.54 16.13
C ALA A 128 -0.39 16.41 17.01
N GLY A 129 -1.70 16.26 16.86
CA GLY A 129 -2.63 16.55 17.95
C GLY A 129 -2.39 15.58 19.12
N PRO A 130 -2.77 15.93 20.36
CA PRO A 130 -2.51 15.07 21.52
C PRO A 130 -3.11 13.68 21.29
N ARG A 131 -2.25 12.66 21.33
CA ARG A 131 -2.65 11.25 21.19
C ARG A 131 -3.60 10.90 22.34
N PRO A 132 -4.82 10.39 22.07
CA PRO A 132 -5.69 9.93 23.14
C PRO A 132 -5.01 8.82 23.93
N PRO A 133 -5.22 8.73 25.26
CA PRO A 133 -4.63 7.70 26.08
C PRO A 133 -5.02 6.32 25.54
N GLN A 134 -4.01 5.48 25.30
CA GLN A 134 -4.20 4.11 24.84
C GLN A 134 -4.83 3.32 25.99
N GLN A 135 -6.03 2.78 25.80
CA GLN A 135 -6.62 1.87 26.78
C GLN A 135 -5.81 0.55 26.76
N PRO A 136 -5.49 -0.01 27.95
CA PRO A 136 -4.86 -1.33 28.01
C PRO A 136 -5.74 -2.37 27.32
N LEU A 137 -5.11 -3.27 26.57
CA LEU A 137 -5.77 -4.45 26.03
C LEU A 137 -6.36 -5.28 27.18
N PRO A 138 -7.59 -5.82 27.05
CA PRO A 138 -8.17 -6.65 28.09
C PRO A 138 -7.32 -7.91 28.30
N SER A 139 -6.99 -8.18 29.57
CA SER A 139 -6.40 -9.44 30.00
C SER A 139 -7.37 -10.59 29.71
N ARG A 140 -6.85 -11.67 29.11
CA ARG A 140 -7.60 -12.92 28.87
C ARG A 140 -8.09 -13.54 30.17
#